data_AF-A0A2N5YWM7-F1
#
_entry.id   AF-A0A2N5YWM7-F1
#
_cell.length_a   1.000
_cell.length_b   1.000
_cell.length_c   1.000
_cell.angle_alpha   90.00
_cell.angle_beta   90.00
_cell.angle_gamma   90.00
#
_symmetry.space_group_name_H-M   'P 1'
#
loop_
_entity.id
_entity.type
_entity.pdbx_description
1 polymer ?
#
loop_
_entity_poly.entity_id
_entity_poly.type
_entity_poly.pdbx_seq_one_letter_code
_entity_poly.pdbx_strand_id
1 'polypeptide(L)'
;MLEIIKHYVKKKATIGEVWLHRPTNEFKSLVKESIDYKSDMLEVVPTYNRFVIESYFTGQNQLKEAKLIIESLNQLDELVTYIDSKHIPIKEPFAGDKYSPDWLEIEVFGPSVGYFNHLFPRGIILKDLITEEIELSSSCKIKSANGILISDCEILDSNSHKKKVTKTNGASIIININVNGDNLLFTGDADIKSFKAIENYQEKLSNLYFLKIPHHASRNNLSTELINIMRPKYAAVSGDKYIDDEVVGCLRAHGSKVSILDNSESDYSISIGE
;
A
#
# COMPACT_ATOMS: atom_id res chain seq x y z
N MET A 1 -25.32 13.64 7.34
CA MET A 1 -25.96 12.69 6.43
C MET A 1 -25.17 12.75 5.12
N LEU A 2 -24.40 11.71 4.79
CA LEU A 2 -23.69 11.65 3.50
C LEU A 2 -24.73 11.40 2.43
N GLU A 3 -24.83 12.29 1.44
CA GLU A 3 -25.75 12.11 0.33
C GLU A 3 -25.31 10.91 -0.51
N ILE A 4 -26.19 9.93 -0.72
CA ILE A 4 -25.86 8.76 -1.54
C ILE A 4 -25.83 9.20 -3.00
N ILE A 5 -24.64 9.42 -3.54
CA ILE A 5 -24.47 9.70 -4.97
C ILE A 5 -24.71 8.39 -5.73
N LYS A 6 -25.89 8.27 -6.34
CA LYS A 6 -26.30 7.07 -7.09
C LYS A 6 -25.68 7.07 -8.48
N HIS A 7 -24.42 6.65 -8.59
CA HIS A 7 -23.80 6.38 -9.89
C HIS A 7 -24.14 5.00 -10.47
N TYR A 8 -24.70 4.09 -9.66
CA TYR A 8 -24.97 2.71 -10.05
C TYR A 8 -26.41 2.52 -10.56
N VAL A 9 -26.57 2.46 -11.88
CA VAL A 9 -27.78 1.91 -12.53
C VAL A 9 -27.50 0.45 -12.91
N LYS A 10 -28.36 -0.47 -12.47
CA LYS A 10 -28.32 -1.94 -12.74
C LYS A 10 -28.29 -2.28 -14.25
N LYS A 11 -27.16 -2.06 -14.92
CA LYS A 11 -26.75 -2.83 -16.11
C LYS A 11 -25.65 -3.78 -15.68
N LYS A 12 -25.48 -4.89 -16.41
CA LYS A 12 -24.33 -5.81 -16.29
C LYS A 12 -23.07 -4.93 -16.19
N ALA A 13 -22.52 -4.78 -14.99
CA ALA A 13 -21.40 -3.88 -14.76
C ALA A 13 -20.18 -4.51 -15.45
N THR A 14 -19.74 -3.90 -16.55
CA THR A 14 -18.49 -4.23 -17.21
C THR A 14 -17.40 -3.33 -16.64
N ILE A 15 -16.22 -3.89 -16.38
CA ILE A 15 -15.06 -3.09 -15.96
C ILE A 15 -14.68 -2.17 -17.14
N GLY A 16 -14.80 -0.86 -16.93
CA GLY A 16 -14.52 0.14 -17.97
C GLY A 16 -13.05 0.52 -18.09
N GLU A 17 -12.32 0.51 -16.97
CA GLU A 17 -10.89 0.82 -16.87
C GLU A 17 -10.34 0.22 -15.57
N VAL A 18 -9.04 -0.11 -15.54
CA VAL A 18 -8.31 -0.51 -14.33
C VAL A 18 -7.20 0.51 -14.05
N TRP A 19 -7.12 1.00 -12.82
CA TRP A 19 -6.03 1.87 -12.37
C TRP A 19 -4.96 1.02 -11.70
N LEU A 20 -3.81 0.91 -12.35
CA LEU A 20 -2.72 0.03 -11.94
C LEU A 20 -1.40 0.53 -12.53
N HIS A 21 -0.37 0.65 -11.71
CA HIS A 21 0.99 0.85 -12.20
C HIS A 21 1.49 -0.41 -12.91
N ARG A 22 2.02 -0.23 -14.13
CA ARG A 22 2.53 -1.36 -14.91
C ARG A 22 3.93 -1.71 -14.42
N PRO A 23 4.30 -3.00 -14.42
CA PRO A 23 5.70 -3.38 -14.30
C PRO A 23 6.48 -2.79 -15.48
N THR A 24 7.65 -2.19 -15.21
CA THR A 24 8.50 -1.64 -16.27
C THR A 24 9.00 -2.76 -17.21
N ASN A 25 9.49 -2.42 -18.39
CA ASN A 25 10.03 -3.44 -19.31
C ASN A 25 11.23 -4.16 -18.71
N GLU A 26 12.06 -3.45 -17.94
CA GLU A 26 13.14 -4.05 -17.16
C GLU A 26 12.56 -5.06 -16.16
N PHE A 27 11.47 -4.71 -15.48
CA PHE A 27 10.76 -5.60 -14.56
C PHE A 27 10.19 -6.85 -15.23
N LYS A 28 9.59 -6.71 -16.42
CA LYS A 28 9.10 -7.84 -17.21
C LYS A 28 10.23 -8.76 -17.66
N SER A 29 11.39 -8.21 -18.03
CA SER A 29 12.59 -9.00 -18.35
C SER A 29 13.04 -9.80 -17.12
N LEU A 30 13.09 -9.16 -15.95
CA LEU A 30 13.49 -9.77 -14.68
C LEU A 30 12.53 -10.89 -14.24
N VAL A 31 11.23 -10.65 -14.39
CA VAL A 31 10.19 -11.65 -14.15
C VAL A 31 10.31 -12.82 -15.12
N LYS A 32 10.48 -12.56 -16.41
CA LYS A 32 10.66 -13.61 -17.43
C LYS A 32 11.93 -14.44 -17.20
N GLU A 33 13.02 -13.80 -16.78
CA GLU A 33 14.24 -14.49 -16.33
C GLU A 33 13.95 -15.40 -15.11
N SER A 34 13.05 -14.99 -14.21
CA SER A 34 12.63 -15.79 -13.06
C SER A 34 11.55 -16.85 -13.35
N ILE A 35 10.76 -16.74 -14.42
CA ILE A 35 9.58 -17.58 -14.74
C ILE A 35 9.94 -18.92 -15.42
N ASP A 36 11.11 -19.07 -16.02
CA ASP A 36 11.64 -20.38 -16.48
C ASP A 36 11.76 -21.43 -15.34
N TYR A 37 11.39 -21.02 -14.13
CA TYR A 37 11.24 -21.72 -12.87
C TYR A 37 9.94 -22.53 -12.69
N LYS A 38 8.83 -22.19 -13.36
CA LYS A 38 7.46 -22.67 -12.99
C LYS A 38 6.93 -23.86 -13.82
N SER A 39 7.78 -24.78 -14.25
CA SER A 39 7.33 -26.08 -14.79
C SER A 39 7.34 -27.13 -13.68
N ASP A 40 6.14 -27.57 -13.28
CA ASP A 40 5.93 -28.70 -12.37
C ASP A 40 6.48 -30.00 -12.98
N MET A 41 7.78 -30.23 -12.87
CA MET A 41 8.39 -31.55 -12.73
C MET A 41 9.81 -31.38 -12.17
N LEU A 42 10.06 -32.11 -11.09
CA LEU A 42 11.28 -32.15 -10.30
C LEU A 42 12.54 -32.63 -11.04
N GLU A 43 12.59 -32.60 -12.39
CA GLU A 43 13.70 -33.18 -13.16
C GLU A 43 14.31 -32.34 -14.29
N VAL A 44 13.80 -31.15 -14.64
CA VAL A 44 14.51 -30.31 -15.63
C VAL A 44 14.48 -28.84 -15.24
N VAL A 45 15.33 -28.49 -14.28
CA VAL A 45 15.74 -27.11 -14.01
C VAL A 45 16.77 -26.74 -15.08
N PRO A 46 16.65 -25.63 -15.84
CA PRO A 46 17.85 -25.00 -16.39
C PRO A 46 18.65 -24.51 -15.17
N THR A 47 19.78 -25.16 -14.90
CA THR A 47 20.71 -25.01 -13.77
C THR A 47 21.14 -23.57 -13.41
N TYR A 48 20.69 -22.56 -14.14
CA TYR A 48 21.15 -21.18 -14.10
C TYR A 48 20.46 -20.31 -13.02
N ASN A 49 19.13 -20.39 -12.85
CA ASN A 49 18.41 -19.47 -11.95
C ASN A 49 18.47 -19.84 -10.46
N ARG A 50 18.58 -21.15 -10.16
CA ARG A 50 18.92 -21.62 -8.80
C ARG A 50 20.26 -21.03 -8.37
N PHE A 51 21.24 -21.01 -9.28
CA PHE A 51 22.56 -20.44 -9.01
C PHE A 51 22.51 -18.93 -8.80
N VAL A 52 21.69 -18.16 -9.53
CA VAL A 52 21.58 -16.70 -9.31
C VAL A 52 20.96 -16.38 -7.94
N ILE A 53 19.81 -16.98 -7.59
CA ILE A 53 19.18 -16.71 -6.29
C ILE A 53 20.03 -17.29 -5.15
N GLU A 54 20.54 -18.51 -5.26
CA GLU A 54 21.42 -19.11 -4.23
C GLU A 54 22.81 -18.45 -4.17
N SER A 55 23.30 -17.83 -5.26
CA SER A 55 24.55 -17.05 -5.24
C SER A 55 24.39 -15.70 -4.56
N TYR A 56 23.21 -15.09 -4.64
CA TYR A 56 22.92 -13.83 -3.96
C TYR A 56 22.35 -14.01 -2.55
N PHE A 57 21.60 -15.08 -2.29
CA PHE A 57 20.89 -15.34 -1.04
C PHE A 57 21.14 -16.77 -0.58
N THR A 58 21.86 -16.93 0.53
CA THR A 58 22.28 -18.24 1.03
C THR A 58 21.46 -18.70 2.25
N GLY A 59 20.74 -17.79 2.90
CA GLY A 59 19.90 -18.09 4.07
C GLY A 59 18.52 -18.61 3.68
N GLN A 60 18.02 -19.66 4.35
CA GLN A 60 16.67 -20.21 4.08
C GLN A 60 15.55 -19.16 4.18
N ASN A 61 15.62 -18.26 5.16
CA ASN A 61 14.64 -17.17 5.30
C ASN A 61 14.73 -16.18 4.13
N GLN A 62 15.95 -15.82 3.71
CA GLN A 62 16.18 -14.94 2.56
C GLN A 62 15.62 -15.55 1.27
N LEU A 63 15.85 -16.84 1.06
CA LEU A 63 15.30 -17.60 -0.06
C LEU A 63 13.76 -17.65 -0.05
N LYS A 64 13.15 -17.76 1.14
CA LYS A 64 11.70 -17.75 1.29
C LYS A 64 11.11 -16.40 0.91
N GLU A 65 11.66 -15.30 1.42
CA GLU A 65 11.22 -13.94 1.10
C GLU A 65 11.41 -13.63 -0.39
N ALA A 66 12.58 -13.98 -0.96
CA ALA A 66 12.85 -13.81 -2.39
C ALA A 66 11.80 -14.51 -3.27
N LYS A 67 11.37 -15.72 -2.88
CA LYS A 67 10.31 -16.47 -3.59
C LYS A 67 8.96 -15.76 -3.52
N LEU A 68 8.57 -15.25 -2.36
CA LEU A 68 7.29 -14.54 -2.19
C LEU A 68 7.24 -13.29 -3.07
N ILE A 69 8.34 -12.54 -3.15
CA ILE A 69 8.44 -11.35 -4.00
C ILE A 69 8.28 -11.76 -5.46
N ILE A 70 9.10 -12.71 -5.95
CA ILE A 70 9.03 -13.20 -7.33
C ILE A 70 7.61 -13.68 -7.68
N GLU A 71 6.96 -14.40 -6.78
CA GLU A 71 5.59 -14.85 -6.98
C GLU A 71 4.61 -13.68 -7.10
N SER A 72 4.69 -12.68 -6.22
CA SER A 72 3.88 -11.46 -6.32
C SER A 72 4.10 -10.72 -7.64
N LEU A 73 5.32 -10.71 -8.17
CA LEU A 73 5.63 -10.05 -9.45
C LEU A 73 5.05 -10.80 -10.64
N ASN A 74 5.08 -12.14 -10.58
CA ASN A 74 4.45 -12.99 -11.60
C ASN A 74 2.93 -12.78 -11.62
N GLN A 75 2.30 -12.73 -10.44
CA GLN A 75 0.87 -12.47 -10.32
C GLN A 75 0.47 -11.11 -10.91
N LEU A 76 1.32 -10.09 -10.74
CA LEU A 76 1.10 -8.77 -11.35
C LEU A 76 1.19 -8.84 -12.88
N ASP A 77 2.18 -9.51 -13.45
CA ASP A 77 2.32 -9.66 -14.90
C ASP A 77 1.19 -10.50 -15.52
N GLU A 78 0.78 -11.58 -14.84
CA GLU A 78 -0.40 -12.38 -15.19
C GLU A 78 -1.67 -11.54 -15.16
N LEU A 79 -1.86 -10.71 -14.13
CA LEU A 79 -3.00 -9.80 -14.01
C LEU A 79 -3.03 -8.79 -15.16
N VAL A 80 -1.90 -8.13 -15.45
CA VAL A 80 -1.79 -7.17 -16.56
C VAL A 80 -2.09 -7.84 -17.89
N THR A 81 -1.50 -9.01 -18.14
CA THR A 81 -1.73 -9.79 -19.35
C THR A 81 -3.20 -10.21 -19.48
N TYR A 82 -3.84 -10.60 -18.38
CA TYR A 82 -5.25 -10.94 -18.35
C TYR A 82 -6.13 -9.74 -18.69
N ILE A 83 -5.88 -8.57 -18.08
CA ILE A 83 -6.63 -7.33 -18.34
C ILE A 83 -6.48 -6.90 -19.81
N ASP A 84 -5.24 -6.90 -20.33
CA ASP A 84 -4.95 -6.58 -21.73
C ASP A 84 -5.68 -7.57 -22.68
N SER A 85 -5.74 -8.87 -22.35
CA SER A 85 -6.48 -9.89 -23.14
C SER A 85 -7.99 -9.63 -23.22
N LYS A 86 -8.55 -8.95 -22.22
CA LYS A 86 -9.95 -8.53 -22.19
C LYS A 86 -10.19 -7.19 -22.88
N HIS A 87 -9.16 -6.56 -23.44
CA HIS A 87 -9.21 -5.24 -24.06
C HIS A 87 -9.76 -4.17 -23.10
N ILE A 88 -9.49 -4.34 -21.80
CA ILE A 88 -9.86 -3.36 -20.77
C ILE A 88 -8.70 -2.36 -20.66
N PRO A 89 -8.95 -1.05 -20.79
CA PRO A 89 -7.93 -0.03 -20.60
C PRO A 89 -7.26 -0.12 -19.22
N ILE A 90 -5.94 -0.04 -19.18
CA ILE A 90 -5.16 0.16 -17.94
C ILE A 90 -4.60 1.57 -17.97
N LYS A 91 -4.91 2.35 -16.93
CA LYS A 91 -4.33 3.66 -16.68
C LYS A 91 -3.38 3.57 -15.49
N GLU A 92 -2.19 4.12 -15.62
CA GLU A 92 -1.30 4.31 -14.47
C GLU A 92 -1.69 5.60 -13.75
N PRO A 93 -2.16 5.52 -12.48
CA PRO A 93 -2.67 6.69 -11.78
C PRO A 93 -1.55 7.49 -11.11
N PHE A 94 -1.52 8.79 -11.33
CA PHE A 94 -0.56 9.70 -10.67
C PHE A 94 -1.27 10.90 -10.05
N ALA A 95 -0.58 11.58 -9.14
CA ALA A 95 -1.08 12.77 -8.46
C ALA A 95 -1.74 13.77 -9.43
N GLY A 96 -2.99 14.15 -9.13
CA GLY A 96 -3.82 15.03 -9.94
C GLY A 96 -4.77 14.32 -10.91
N ASP A 97 -4.62 13.00 -11.12
CA ASP A 97 -5.58 12.22 -11.91
C ASP A 97 -6.96 12.21 -11.25
N LYS A 98 -8.00 12.38 -12.08
CA LYS A 98 -9.41 12.30 -11.68
C LYS A 98 -10.13 11.17 -12.41
N TYR A 99 -11.16 10.61 -11.79
CA TYR A 99 -11.95 9.52 -12.39
C TYR A 99 -13.10 10.06 -13.22
N SER A 100 -12.98 9.99 -14.56
CA SER A 100 -14.04 10.35 -15.53
C SER A 100 -14.55 11.81 -15.40
N PRO A 101 -15.14 12.42 -16.44
CA PRO A 101 -15.93 13.64 -16.25
C PRO A 101 -17.10 13.47 -15.25
N ASP A 102 -17.54 12.23 -14.99
CA ASP A 102 -18.75 11.96 -14.22
C ASP A 102 -18.52 11.76 -12.71
N TRP A 103 -17.30 11.48 -12.23
CA TRP A 103 -17.01 11.28 -10.80
C TRP A 103 -15.87 12.21 -10.35
N LEU A 104 -16.19 13.49 -10.29
CA LEU A 104 -15.24 14.55 -9.92
C LEU A 104 -14.79 14.48 -8.45
N GLU A 105 -15.46 13.65 -7.65
CA GLU A 105 -15.17 13.39 -6.24
C GLU A 105 -13.86 12.62 -6.06
N ILE A 106 -13.42 11.84 -7.04
CA ILE A 106 -12.22 11.00 -6.93
C ILE A 106 -11.01 11.74 -7.50
N GLU A 107 -9.99 11.91 -6.66
CA GLU A 107 -8.68 12.44 -7.04
C GLU A 107 -7.56 11.52 -6.51
N VAL A 108 -6.55 11.28 -7.34
CA VAL A 108 -5.30 10.66 -6.92
C VAL A 108 -4.42 11.73 -6.29
N PHE A 109 -4.07 11.58 -5.01
CA PHE A 109 -3.13 12.47 -4.32
C PHE A 109 -1.67 12.02 -4.50
N GLY A 110 -1.43 10.73 -4.68
CA GLY A 110 -0.09 10.19 -4.89
C GLY A 110 -0.10 8.79 -5.51
N PRO A 111 1.04 8.32 -6.01
CA PRO A 111 2.32 9.03 -6.05
C PRO A 111 2.36 10.10 -7.15
N SER A 112 3.24 11.10 -7.03
CA SER A 112 3.59 11.94 -8.18
C SER A 112 4.49 11.15 -9.14
N VAL A 113 4.50 11.50 -10.43
CA VAL A 113 5.40 10.87 -11.42
C VAL A 113 6.86 10.98 -10.99
N GLY A 114 7.26 12.14 -10.46
CA GLY A 114 8.62 12.38 -9.98
C GLY A 114 9.00 11.49 -8.80
N TYR A 115 8.10 11.34 -7.83
CA TYR A 115 8.34 10.46 -6.68
C TYR A 115 8.34 8.98 -7.08
N PHE A 116 7.43 8.56 -7.94
CA PHE A 116 7.40 7.20 -8.47
C PHE A 116 8.71 6.84 -9.21
N ASN A 117 9.19 7.73 -10.08
CA ASN A 117 10.46 7.54 -10.80
C ASN A 117 11.69 7.59 -9.87
N HIS A 118 11.59 8.28 -8.74
CA HIS A 118 12.64 8.23 -7.71
C HIS A 118 12.69 6.88 -6.99
N LEU A 119 11.54 6.26 -6.74
CA LEU A 119 11.45 4.91 -6.16
C LEU A 119 11.95 3.84 -7.15
N PHE A 120 11.56 3.98 -8.42
CA PHE A 120 11.89 3.05 -9.50
C PHE A 120 12.70 3.76 -10.61
N PRO A 121 13.98 4.10 -10.34
CA PRO A 121 14.84 4.68 -11.37
C PRO A 121 15.10 3.66 -12.48
N ARG A 122 15.39 4.16 -13.69
CA ARG A 122 15.81 3.30 -14.81
C ARG A 122 17.05 2.48 -14.41
N GLY A 123 16.98 1.18 -14.67
CA GLY A 123 18.06 0.23 -14.35
C GLY A 123 18.04 -0.35 -12.94
N ILE A 124 16.96 -0.15 -12.18
CA ILE A 124 16.74 -0.92 -10.94
C ILE A 124 16.72 -2.43 -11.26
N ILE A 125 17.46 -3.22 -10.48
CA ILE A 125 17.55 -4.67 -10.68
C ILE A 125 16.75 -5.41 -9.61
N LEU A 126 16.20 -6.59 -9.95
CA LEU A 126 15.37 -7.41 -9.05
C LEU A 126 16.08 -7.71 -7.72
N LYS A 127 17.40 -7.91 -7.77
CA LYS A 127 18.23 -8.10 -6.58
C LYS A 127 18.05 -6.97 -5.56
N ASP A 128 17.95 -5.72 -6.00
CA ASP A 128 17.84 -4.56 -5.10
C ASP A 128 16.47 -4.56 -4.40
N LEU A 129 15.41 -4.91 -5.13
CA LEU A 129 14.06 -5.02 -4.58
C LEU A 129 13.97 -6.15 -3.56
N ILE A 130 14.52 -7.32 -3.91
CA ILE A 130 14.55 -8.49 -3.03
C ILE A 130 15.40 -8.21 -1.78
N THR A 131 16.57 -7.59 -1.96
CA THR A 131 17.47 -7.26 -0.84
C THR A 131 16.81 -6.28 0.12
N GLU A 132 16.13 -5.25 -0.41
CA GLU A 132 15.39 -4.29 0.40
C GLU A 132 14.29 -4.98 1.23
N GLU A 133 13.46 -5.82 0.63
CA GLU A 133 12.40 -6.54 1.34
C GLU A 133 12.97 -7.47 2.44
N ILE A 134 14.07 -8.18 2.13
CA ILE A 134 14.74 -9.10 3.08
C ILE A 134 15.33 -8.33 4.27
N GLU A 135 15.99 -7.21 4.03
CA GLU A 135 16.54 -6.36 5.09
C GLU A 135 15.42 -5.87 6.03
N LEU A 136 14.24 -5.61 5.48
CA LEU A 136 13.08 -5.14 6.22
C LEU A 136 12.38 -6.24 7.02
N SER A 137 12.18 -7.41 6.44
CA SER A 137 11.59 -8.57 7.13
C SER A 137 12.48 -9.10 8.26
N SER A 138 13.80 -8.91 8.15
CA SER A 138 14.80 -9.29 9.16
C SER A 138 14.86 -8.35 10.38
N SER A 139 14.22 -7.17 10.30
CA SER A 139 14.31 -6.16 11.35
C SER A 139 13.42 -6.55 12.56
N CYS A 140 14.08 -6.74 13.70
CA CYS A 140 13.47 -7.29 14.93
C CYS A 140 12.28 -6.45 15.46
N LYS A 141 11.32 -7.11 16.10
CA LYS A 141 10.27 -6.49 16.92
C LYS A 141 10.91 -6.00 18.22
N ILE A 142 11.12 -4.69 18.36
CA ILE A 142 11.46 -4.12 19.66
C ILE A 142 10.18 -4.15 20.50
N LYS A 143 10.07 -5.11 21.41
CA LYS A 143 9.08 -5.05 22.49
C LYS A 143 9.57 -4.01 23.50
N SER A 144 8.75 -2.98 23.74
CA SER A 144 9.01 -2.03 24.81
C SER A 144 9.03 -2.78 26.16
N ALA A 145 10.09 -2.60 26.93
CA ALA A 145 10.23 -3.11 28.27
C ALA A 145 9.64 -2.10 29.26
N ASN A 146 8.62 -2.54 30.01
CA ASN A 146 8.11 -2.09 31.30
C ASN A 146 8.32 -0.63 31.77
N GLY A 147 7.20 0.01 32.16
CA GLY A 147 7.13 0.69 33.46
C GLY A 147 7.11 2.22 33.49
N ILE A 148 7.10 2.91 32.35
CA ILE A 148 6.95 4.37 32.29
C ILE A 148 5.62 4.68 31.60
N LEU A 149 4.83 5.60 32.16
CA LEU A 149 3.63 6.16 31.51
C LEU A 149 4.08 7.02 30.32
N ILE A 150 4.46 6.38 29.22
CA ILE A 150 4.75 7.03 27.94
C ILE A 150 3.47 6.92 27.10
N SER A 151 3.03 8.01 26.51
CA SER A 151 1.84 8.01 25.65
C SER A 151 2.06 7.22 24.36
N ASP A 152 1.00 6.69 23.77
CA ASP A 152 1.07 5.98 22.49
C ASP A 152 1.72 6.82 21.38
N CYS A 153 1.48 8.14 21.37
CA CYS A 153 2.12 9.06 20.42
C CYS A 153 3.63 9.18 20.66
N GLU A 154 4.08 9.23 21.91
CA GLU A 154 5.51 9.26 22.22
C GLU A 154 6.20 7.93 21.86
N ILE A 155 5.52 6.80 22.05
CA ILE A 155 5.99 5.47 21.58
C ILE A 155 6.07 5.46 20.05
N LEU A 156 5.05 5.99 19.38
CA LEU A 156 5.00 6.09 17.92
C LEU A 156 6.14 6.97 17.42
N ASP A 157 6.32 8.19 17.92
CA ASP A 157 7.40 9.08 17.49
C ASP A 157 8.77 8.48 17.75
N SER A 158 8.94 7.86 18.92
CA SER A 158 10.18 7.19 19.28
C SER A 158 10.51 6.04 18.33
N ASN A 159 9.53 5.39 17.69
CA ASN A 159 9.76 4.23 16.83
C ASN A 159 9.56 4.49 15.34
N SER A 160 8.83 5.53 14.99
CA SER A 160 8.61 5.98 13.62
C SER A 160 9.96 6.27 12.96
N HIS A 161 10.05 6.07 11.65
CA HIS A 161 11.28 6.27 10.86
C HIS A 161 12.48 5.36 11.19
N LYS A 162 12.39 4.47 12.19
CA LYS A 162 13.49 3.55 12.52
C LYS A 162 13.69 2.44 11.49
N LYS A 163 12.63 2.07 10.77
CA LYS A 163 12.70 1.07 9.70
C LYS A 163 12.42 1.73 8.37
N LYS A 164 13.15 1.28 7.36
CA LYS A 164 12.87 1.61 5.97
C LYS A 164 11.54 0.92 5.60
N VAL A 165 10.85 1.45 4.60
CA VAL A 165 9.64 0.83 4.03
C VAL A 165 9.97 0.50 2.58
N THR A 166 9.35 -0.53 2.04
CA THR A 166 9.64 -1.05 0.70
C THR A 166 9.28 -0.01 -0.35
N LYS A 167 10.00 0.02 -1.46
CA LYS A 167 9.66 0.92 -2.59
C LYS A 167 8.25 0.70 -3.11
N THR A 168 7.77 -0.55 -3.10
CA THR A 168 6.42 -0.94 -3.51
C THR A 168 5.36 -0.31 -2.61
N ASN A 169 5.55 -0.35 -1.29
CA ASN A 169 4.66 0.34 -0.34
C ASN A 169 4.73 1.85 -0.52
N GLY A 170 5.94 2.39 -0.72
CA GLY A 170 6.17 3.81 -1.03
C GLY A 170 5.41 4.28 -2.28
N ALA A 171 5.22 3.40 -3.25
CA ALA A 171 4.50 3.67 -4.49
C ALA A 171 2.98 3.42 -4.43
N SER A 172 2.43 3.21 -3.24
CA SER A 172 0.98 3.05 -3.06
C SER A 172 0.21 4.21 -3.66
N ILE A 173 -0.87 3.88 -4.36
CA ILE A 173 -1.81 4.85 -4.92
C ILE A 173 -2.64 5.40 -3.75
N ILE A 174 -2.55 6.70 -3.52
CA ILE A 174 -3.29 7.41 -2.47
C ILE A 174 -4.46 8.10 -3.15
N ILE A 175 -5.68 7.67 -2.83
CA ILE A 175 -6.92 8.16 -3.43
C ILE A 175 -7.69 8.95 -2.38
N ASN A 176 -8.11 10.16 -2.74
CA ASN A 176 -9.08 10.93 -1.99
C ASN A 176 -10.43 10.87 -2.69
N ILE A 177 -11.48 10.64 -1.91
CA ILE A 177 -12.86 10.78 -2.36
C ILE A 177 -13.46 11.95 -1.57
N ASN A 178 -13.77 13.05 -2.24
CA ASN A 178 -14.41 14.22 -1.63
C ASN A 178 -15.92 14.18 -1.83
N VAL A 179 -16.68 14.01 -0.75
CA VAL A 179 -18.15 14.02 -0.78
C VAL A 179 -18.64 15.22 0.00
N ASN A 180 -19.19 16.23 -0.67
CA ASN A 180 -19.74 17.43 -0.03
C ASN A 180 -18.74 18.12 0.92
N GLY A 181 -17.45 18.13 0.56
CA GLY A 181 -16.38 18.70 1.39
C GLY A 181 -15.75 17.73 2.40
N ASP A 182 -16.35 16.56 2.64
CA ASP A 182 -15.76 15.52 3.48
C ASP A 182 -14.74 14.70 2.68
N ASN A 183 -13.48 14.71 3.11
CA ASN A 183 -12.39 13.94 2.49
C ASN A 183 -12.30 12.52 3.09
N LEU A 184 -12.42 11.51 2.24
CA LEU A 184 -12.21 10.10 2.57
C LEU A 184 -10.92 9.63 1.90
N LEU A 185 -9.89 9.38 2.70
CA LEU A 185 -8.56 9.03 2.20
C LEU A 185 -8.31 7.52 2.24
N PHE A 186 -7.95 6.96 1.09
CA PHE A 186 -7.54 5.58 0.91
C PHE A 186 -6.06 5.52 0.54
N THR A 187 -5.26 4.91 1.40
CA THR A 187 -3.80 5.11 1.36
C THR A 187 -3.02 3.92 0.83
N GLY A 188 -3.66 2.77 0.57
CA GLY A 188 -2.96 1.51 0.39
C GLY A 188 -1.98 1.28 1.55
N ASP A 189 -0.72 1.01 1.20
CA ASP A 189 0.37 0.81 2.16
C ASP A 189 1.37 1.97 2.16
N ALA A 190 0.91 3.17 1.76
CA ALA A 190 1.72 4.38 1.72
C ALA A 190 2.47 4.61 3.03
N ASP A 191 3.71 5.06 2.91
CA ASP A 191 4.56 5.39 4.05
C ASP A 191 4.59 6.90 4.31
N ILE A 192 5.31 7.29 5.36
CA ILE A 192 5.44 8.71 5.73
C ILE A 192 6.04 9.54 4.59
N LYS A 193 6.94 8.97 3.78
CA LYS A 193 7.55 9.65 2.64
C LYS A 193 6.56 9.78 1.48
N SER A 194 5.70 8.78 1.24
CA SER A 194 4.62 8.85 0.26
C SER A 194 3.70 10.03 0.55
N PHE A 195 3.29 10.22 1.81
CA PHE A 195 2.45 11.36 2.20
C PHE A 195 3.17 12.69 2.04
N LYS A 196 4.43 12.78 2.47
CA LYS A 196 5.23 14.02 2.36
C LYS A 196 5.61 14.35 0.92
N ALA A 197 5.53 13.39 -0.01
CA ALA A 197 5.73 13.61 -1.43
C ALA A 197 4.49 14.15 -2.16
N ILE A 198 3.34 14.25 -1.49
CA ILE A 198 2.13 14.89 -2.02
C ILE A 198 2.35 16.41 -2.05
N GLU A 199 2.05 17.03 -3.18
CA GLU A 199 2.08 18.49 -3.29
C GLU A 199 1.07 19.12 -2.32
N ASN A 200 1.53 20.09 -1.54
CA ASN A 200 0.74 20.74 -0.48
C ASN A 200 0.11 19.72 0.50
N TYR A 201 0.85 18.65 0.85
CA TYR A 201 0.33 17.57 1.70
C TYR A 201 -0.32 18.05 3.00
N GLN A 202 0.20 19.13 3.62
CA GLN A 202 -0.38 19.68 4.85
C GLN A 202 -1.82 20.16 4.65
N GLU A 203 -2.13 20.76 3.49
CA GLU A 203 -3.48 21.21 3.15
C GLU A 203 -4.32 20.02 2.67
N LYS A 204 -3.83 19.25 1.69
CA LYS A 204 -4.56 18.13 1.08
C LYS A 204 -4.95 17.06 2.10
N LEU A 205 -4.10 16.81 3.08
CA LEU A 205 -4.33 15.77 4.08
C LEU A 205 -5.04 16.31 5.32
N SER A 206 -5.38 17.59 5.40
CA SER A 206 -5.94 18.17 6.63
C SER A 206 -7.39 17.75 6.90
N ASN A 207 -7.71 17.54 8.19
CA ASN A 207 -9.08 17.36 8.72
C ASN A 207 -9.92 16.34 7.94
N LEU A 208 -9.41 15.11 7.81
CA LEU A 208 -10.07 14.05 7.07
C LEU A 208 -11.38 13.64 7.75
N TYR A 209 -12.41 13.33 6.96
CA TYR A 209 -13.60 12.67 7.48
C TYR A 209 -13.31 11.20 7.78
N PHE A 210 -12.63 10.53 6.85
CA PHE A 210 -12.26 9.13 6.97
C PHE A 210 -10.83 8.89 6.54
N LEU A 211 -10.11 8.05 7.30
CA LEU A 211 -8.81 7.53 6.94
C LEU A 211 -8.86 6.00 6.91
N LYS A 212 -8.65 5.39 5.74
CA LYS A 212 -8.19 4.01 5.71
C LYS A 212 -6.72 4.01 6.14
N ILE A 213 -6.44 3.48 7.33
CA ILE A 213 -5.11 3.50 7.92
C ILE A 213 -4.16 2.66 7.05
N PRO A 214 -2.96 3.18 6.69
CA PRO A 214 -2.02 2.46 5.83
C PRO A 214 -1.48 1.20 6.50
N HIS A 215 -1.21 0.16 5.68
CA HIS A 215 -0.41 -1.01 6.04
C HIS A 215 -0.73 -1.59 7.43
N HIS A 216 -2.00 -1.95 7.65
CA HIS A 216 -2.47 -2.57 8.90
C HIS A 216 -2.15 -1.78 10.19
N ALA A 217 -1.99 -0.45 10.10
CA ALA A 217 -1.54 0.40 11.19
C ALA A 217 -0.10 0.10 11.66
N SER A 218 0.79 -0.19 10.73
CA SER A 218 2.24 -0.25 11.00
C SER A 218 2.79 1.11 11.42
N ARG A 219 3.60 1.11 12.48
CA ARG A 219 4.28 2.29 13.05
C ARG A 219 5.23 3.00 12.09
N ASN A 220 5.59 2.38 10.97
CA ASN A 220 6.48 2.98 9.96
C ASN A 220 5.72 3.80 8.91
N ASN A 221 4.39 3.72 8.90
CA ASN A 221 3.55 4.30 7.85
C ASN A 221 2.88 5.62 8.27
N LEU A 222 2.79 5.89 9.58
CA LEU A 222 2.30 7.14 10.14
C LEU A 222 3.24 7.67 11.22
N SER A 223 3.26 8.99 11.38
CA SER A 223 3.90 9.69 12.49
C SER A 223 2.87 10.53 13.24
N THR A 224 3.18 10.97 14.46
CA THR A 224 2.30 11.89 15.20
C THR A 224 2.07 13.19 14.44
N GLU A 225 3.08 13.70 13.73
CA GLU A 225 2.95 14.86 12.83
C GLU A 225 1.84 14.66 11.78
N LEU A 226 1.87 13.53 11.06
CA LEU A 226 0.86 13.22 10.06
C LEU A 226 -0.52 13.00 10.69
N ILE A 227 -0.60 12.32 11.84
CA ILE A 227 -1.85 12.13 12.58
C ILE A 227 -2.44 13.50 12.99
N ASN A 228 -1.61 14.43 13.44
CA ASN A 228 -2.04 15.77 13.85
C ASN A 228 -2.42 16.68 12.66
N ILE A 229 -1.86 16.45 11.46
CA ILE A 229 -2.33 17.09 10.23
C ILE A 229 -3.68 16.47 9.82
N MET A 230 -3.72 15.14 9.75
CA MET A 230 -4.85 14.37 9.23
C MET A 230 -6.11 14.49 10.07
N ARG A 231 -5.96 14.42 11.39
CA ARG A 231 -7.06 14.47 12.39
C ARG A 231 -8.35 13.78 11.92
N PRO A 232 -8.27 12.51 11.50
CA PRO A 232 -9.42 11.88 10.87
C PRO A 232 -10.56 11.71 11.87
N LYS A 233 -11.79 12.06 11.49
CA LYS A 233 -12.96 11.82 12.35
C LYS A 233 -13.20 10.33 12.57
N TYR A 234 -13.08 9.54 11.50
CA TYR A 234 -13.16 8.09 11.52
C TYR A 234 -11.90 7.49 10.90
N ALA A 235 -11.41 6.38 11.44
CA ALA A 235 -10.31 5.65 10.82
C ALA A 235 -10.56 4.14 10.89
N ALA A 236 -10.10 3.41 9.89
CA ALA A 236 -10.25 1.96 9.83
C ALA A 236 -8.92 1.26 9.57
N VAL A 237 -8.64 0.22 10.34
CA VAL A 237 -7.58 -0.76 10.05
C VAL A 237 -8.23 -1.90 9.27
N SER A 238 -7.67 -2.27 8.12
CA SER A 238 -8.05 -3.54 7.48
C SER A 238 -7.24 -4.65 8.09
N GLY A 239 -7.85 -5.78 8.43
CA GLY A 239 -7.19 -6.91 9.06
C GLY A 239 -6.98 -6.73 10.56
N ASP A 240 -6.81 -7.86 11.24
CA ASP A 240 -6.69 -8.01 12.70
C ASP A 240 -5.30 -8.50 13.14
N LYS A 241 -4.37 -8.67 12.18
CA LYS A 241 -3.02 -9.19 12.41
C LYS A 241 -1.98 -8.09 12.15
N TYR A 242 -0.90 -8.14 12.93
CA TYR A 242 0.28 -7.29 12.79
C TYR A 242 0.00 -5.78 12.96
N ILE A 243 -0.94 -5.45 13.86
CA ILE A 243 -1.27 -4.07 14.22
C ILE A 243 -0.28 -3.55 15.26
N ASP A 244 0.24 -2.34 15.05
CA ASP A 244 1.00 -1.63 16.08
C ASP A 244 0.05 -0.75 16.89
N ASP A 245 -0.20 -1.16 18.14
CA ASP A 245 -1.18 -0.54 19.03
C ASP A 245 -0.91 0.96 19.24
N GLU A 246 0.35 1.39 19.21
CA GLU A 246 0.73 2.79 19.37
C GLU A 246 0.16 3.71 18.28
N VAL A 247 -0.05 3.20 17.06
CA VAL A 247 -0.65 3.97 15.95
C VAL A 247 -2.12 4.19 16.22
N VAL A 248 -2.82 3.12 16.62
CA VAL A 248 -4.25 3.15 16.96
C VAL A 248 -4.49 4.03 18.18
N GLY A 249 -3.67 3.87 19.21
CA GLY A 249 -3.70 4.67 20.43
C GLY A 249 -3.49 6.15 20.15
N CYS A 250 -2.49 6.50 19.34
CA CYS A 250 -2.24 7.91 19.00
C CYS A 250 -3.38 8.53 18.18
N LEU A 251 -3.98 7.79 17.23
CA LEU A 251 -5.16 8.25 16.49
C LEU A 251 -6.36 8.52 17.42
N ARG A 252 -6.62 7.63 18.38
CA ARG A 252 -7.68 7.80 19.38
C ARG A 252 -7.41 8.99 20.30
N ALA A 253 -6.17 9.19 20.72
CA ALA A 253 -5.76 10.35 21.51
C ALA A 253 -6.00 11.68 20.79
N HIS A 254 -5.94 11.69 19.44
CA HIS A 254 -6.27 12.84 18.60
C HIS A 254 -7.77 12.95 18.25
N GLY A 255 -8.63 12.15 18.88
CA GLY A 255 -10.09 12.22 18.74
C GLY A 255 -10.69 11.33 17.64
N SER A 256 -9.89 10.50 16.98
CA SER A 256 -10.37 9.61 15.90
C SER A 256 -11.17 8.44 16.46
N LYS A 257 -12.31 8.11 15.84
CA LYS A 257 -13.01 6.85 16.08
C LYS A 257 -12.39 5.75 15.22
N VAL A 258 -11.60 4.86 15.84
CA VAL A 258 -10.85 3.82 15.13
C VAL A 258 -11.53 2.45 15.21
N SER A 259 -11.87 1.89 14.05
CA SER A 259 -12.38 0.52 13.89
C SER A 259 -11.29 -0.41 13.37
N ILE A 260 -11.24 -1.64 13.88
CA ILE A 260 -10.39 -2.71 13.36
C ILE A 260 -11.31 -3.67 12.64
N LEU A 261 -11.11 -3.84 11.34
CA LEU A 261 -11.96 -4.68 10.49
C LEU A 261 -11.33 -6.06 10.39
N ASP A 262 -11.92 -7.05 11.05
CA ASP A 262 -11.56 -8.45 10.86
C ASP A 262 -12.36 -9.08 9.71
N ASN A 263 -11.88 -10.23 9.22
CA ASN A 263 -12.58 -11.00 8.20
C ASN A 263 -13.71 -11.87 8.79
N SER A 264 -14.01 -11.77 10.09
CA SER A 264 -14.99 -12.65 10.77
C SER A 264 -16.43 -12.17 10.67
N GLU A 265 -16.70 -10.95 10.21
CA GLU A 265 -18.07 -10.47 10.02
C GLU A 265 -18.33 -10.02 8.58
N SER A 266 -19.14 -10.80 7.87
CA SER A 266 -19.69 -10.48 6.55
C SER A 266 -20.93 -9.56 6.62
N ASP A 267 -21.25 -9.02 7.80
CA ASP A 267 -22.43 -8.19 8.07
C ASP A 267 -22.05 -6.79 8.58
N TYR A 268 -21.21 -6.06 7.85
CA TYR A 268 -21.10 -4.62 8.07
C TYR A 268 -22.23 -3.89 7.34
N SER A 269 -23.41 -3.83 7.96
CA SER A 269 -24.33 -2.72 7.71
C SER A 269 -23.72 -1.48 8.35
N ILE A 270 -23.07 -0.63 7.55
CA ILE A 270 -22.80 0.75 7.95
C ILE A 270 -24.18 1.42 8.05
N SER A 271 -24.75 1.40 9.25
CA SER A 271 -25.91 2.22 9.58
C SER A 271 -25.42 3.67 9.64
N ILE A 272 -25.40 4.30 8.47
CA ILE A 272 -25.41 5.75 8.36
C ILE A 272 -26.76 6.17 8.93
N GLY A 273 -26.77 6.58 10.19
CA GLY A 273 -27.97 7.00 10.91
C GLY A 273 -28.77 8.03 10.10
N GLU A 274 -30.10 7.86 10.18
CA GLU A 274 -31.13 8.78 9.67
C GLU A 274 -30.92 10.23 10.11
#